data_AF-A0A6G1RM10-F1
#
_entry.id   AF-A0A6G1RM10-F1
#
_cell.length_a   1.000
_cell.length_b   1.000
_cell.length_c   1.000
_cell.angle_alpha   90.00
_cell.angle_beta   90.00
_cell.angle_gamma   90.00
#
_symmetry.space_group_name_H-M   'P 1'
#
loop_
_entity.id
_entity.type
_entity.pdbx_description
1 polymer ?
#
loop_
_entity_poly.entity_id
_entity_poly.type
_entity_poly.pdbx_seq_one_letter_code
_entity_poly.pdbx_strand_id
1 'polypeptide(L)'
;AFCMAIVEAASCGLQVVSTRVGGIPEVLPENLIILCEPSVKSLCDGLEKAIAQLRSGTLPSPEAVHNKVKTFYTWRNVAERTEKVYDRVADEVVLPMDGRLNRLMSHCGPVTGYIFALFAVLNFLFLAFLRWMTPDSIIDVAVDATGPHATGAWTKQNFFWKKRRAKELQGSSDAQMERKAPISH
;
A
#
# COMPACT_ATOMS: atom_id res chain seq x y z
N ALA A 1 7.21 -9.44 10.41
CA ALA A 1 6.04 -8.60 10.77
C ALA A 1 6.51 -7.15 10.91
N PHE A 2 5.77 -6.20 10.35
CA PHE A 2 6.08 -4.76 10.40
C PHE A 2 5.05 -4.08 11.32
N CYS A 3 5.48 -3.36 12.34
CA CYS A 3 4.56 -2.75 13.30
C CYS A 3 4.21 -1.32 12.86
N MET A 4 2.99 -1.12 12.38
CA MET A 4 2.53 0.23 11.97
C MET A 4 2.33 1.17 13.17
N ALA A 5 1.97 0.62 14.33
CA ALA A 5 1.67 1.42 15.51
C ALA A 5 2.85 2.28 15.99
N ILE A 6 4.10 1.80 15.83
CA ILE A 6 5.28 2.59 16.21
C ILE A 6 5.51 3.79 15.26
N VAL A 7 5.17 3.64 13.98
CA VAL A 7 5.27 4.73 13.00
C VAL A 7 4.19 5.77 13.25
N GLU A 8 2.98 5.34 13.60
CA GLU A 8 1.87 6.23 13.96
C GLU A 8 2.17 7.01 15.25
N ALA A 9 2.66 6.32 16.29
CA ALA A 9 3.06 6.96 17.55
C ALA A 9 4.15 8.01 17.32
N ALA A 10 5.20 7.66 16.56
CA ALA A 10 6.26 8.60 16.20
C ALA A 10 5.71 9.75 15.34
N SER A 11 4.77 9.49 14.42
CA SER A 11 4.13 10.54 13.61
C SER A 11 3.33 11.55 14.46
N CYS A 12 2.81 11.13 15.60
CA CYS A 12 2.18 12.00 16.61
C CYS A 12 3.20 12.70 17.52
N GLY A 13 4.50 12.51 17.30
CA GLY A 13 5.57 13.11 18.10
C GLY A 13 5.85 12.41 19.43
N LEU A 14 5.38 11.18 19.61
CA LEU A 14 5.60 10.41 20.84
C LEU A 14 6.95 9.69 20.79
N GLN A 15 7.63 9.61 21.95
CA GLN A 15 8.82 8.79 22.10
C GLN A 15 8.43 7.31 22.16
N VAL A 16 8.99 6.52 21.24
CA VAL A 16 8.73 5.08 21.16
C VAL A 16 9.81 4.30 21.91
N VAL A 17 9.39 3.29 22.68
CA VAL A 17 10.25 2.28 23.30
C VAL A 17 9.78 0.92 22.81
N SER A 18 10.69 0.10 22.29
CA SER A 18 10.34 -1.22 21.76
C SER A 18 11.51 -2.20 21.89
N THR A 19 11.23 -3.48 21.76
CA THR A 19 12.28 -4.52 21.74
C THR A 19 12.96 -4.58 20.38
N ARG A 20 14.27 -4.87 20.39
CA ARG A 20 15.11 -5.07 19.20
C ARG A 20 14.89 -6.47 18.63
N VAL A 21 13.71 -6.71 18.07
CA VAL A 21 13.34 -8.01 17.50
C VAL A 21 12.68 -7.84 16.13
N GLY A 22 12.83 -8.85 15.28
CA GLY A 22 12.20 -8.88 13.95
C GLY A 22 12.63 -7.69 13.08
N GLY A 23 11.65 -7.07 12.43
CA GLY A 23 11.86 -5.93 11.52
C GLY A 23 11.74 -4.55 12.17
N ILE A 24 11.72 -4.46 13.51
CA ILE A 24 11.53 -3.20 14.25
C ILE A 24 12.71 -2.24 14.07
N PRO A 25 13.98 -2.68 14.13
CA PRO A 25 15.13 -1.80 13.93
C PRO A 25 15.17 -1.11 12.56
N GLU A 26 14.53 -1.69 11.55
CA GLU A 26 14.44 -1.17 10.19
C GLU A 26 13.26 -0.19 10.00
N VAL A 27 12.34 -0.11 10.97
CA VAL A 27 11.12 0.72 10.89
C VAL A 27 11.36 2.18 11.28
N LEU A 28 12.22 2.45 12.25
CA LEU A 28 12.51 3.81 12.69
C LEU A 28 14.00 3.95 12.95
N PRO A 29 14.61 5.10 12.61
CA PRO A 29 16.02 5.34 12.91
C PRO A 29 16.23 5.39 14.42
N GLU A 30 17.41 4.97 14.89
CA GLU A 30 17.73 4.83 16.32
C GLU A 30 17.60 6.13 17.14
N ASN A 31 17.54 7.29 16.47
CA ASN A 31 17.31 8.57 17.12
C ASN A 31 15.83 8.89 17.42
N LEU A 32 14.88 8.06 16.95
CA LEU A 32 13.43 8.23 17.16
C LEU A 32 12.82 7.09 18.00
N ILE A 33 13.57 6.02 18.24
CA ILE A 33 13.12 4.84 18.98
C ILE A 33 14.20 4.37 19.95
N ILE A 34 13.81 4.04 21.18
CA ILE A 34 14.68 3.37 22.14
C ILE A 34 14.48 1.86 21.95
N LEU A 35 15.51 1.20 21.44
CA LEU A 35 15.53 -0.24 21.23
C LEU A 35 16.12 -0.94 22.47
N CYS A 36 15.35 -1.85 23.03
CA CYS A 36 15.68 -2.63 24.22
C CYS A 36 15.91 -4.11 23.86
N GLU A 37 16.70 -4.82 24.65
CA GLU A 37 16.75 -6.28 24.56
C GLU A 37 15.39 -6.87 24.99
N PRO A 38 15.00 -8.08 24.50
CA PRO A 38 13.72 -8.71 24.83
C PRO A 38 13.69 -9.25 26.27
N SER A 39 13.83 -8.36 27.25
CA SER A 39 13.78 -8.65 28.68
C SER A 39 13.02 -7.55 29.40
N VAL A 40 12.32 -7.91 30.48
CA VAL A 40 11.53 -6.95 31.29
C VAL A 40 12.43 -5.83 31.82
N LYS A 41 13.61 -6.19 32.34
CA LYS A 41 14.57 -5.22 32.87
C LYS A 41 14.97 -4.19 31.81
N SER A 42 15.35 -4.64 30.61
CA SER A 42 15.76 -3.72 29.55
C SER A 42 14.62 -2.80 29.07
N LEU A 43 13.38 -3.30 29.05
CA LEU A 43 12.21 -2.47 28.75
C LEU A 43 11.93 -1.42 29.83
N CYS A 44 12.04 -1.78 31.11
CA CYS A 44 11.93 -0.82 32.22
C CYS A 44 13.01 0.25 32.12
N ASP A 45 14.27 -0.14 31.92
CA ASP A 45 15.40 0.78 31.76
C ASP A 45 15.18 1.73 30.55
N GLY A 46 14.66 1.19 29.45
CA GLY A 46 14.32 1.97 28.25
C GLY A 46 13.18 2.98 28.48
N LEU A 47 12.17 2.59 29.25
CA LEU A 47 11.05 3.47 29.62
C LEU A 47 11.49 4.58 30.57
N GLU A 48 12.30 4.24 31.58
CA GLU A 48 12.89 5.23 32.50
C GLU A 48 13.76 6.23 31.75
N LYS A 49 14.55 5.77 30.77
CA LYS A 49 15.33 6.63 29.88
C LYS A 49 14.43 7.58 29.08
N ALA A 50 13.33 7.10 28.51
CA ALA A 50 12.37 7.94 27.78
C ALA A 50 11.77 9.04 28.69
N ILE A 51 11.38 8.68 29.91
CA ILE A 51 10.83 9.63 30.90
C ILE A 51 11.88 10.66 31.29
N ALA A 52 13.13 10.24 31.52
CA ALA A 52 14.22 11.15 31.84
C ALA A 52 14.47 12.17 30.72
N GLN A 53 14.49 11.73 29.45
CA GLN A 53 14.66 12.59 28.28
C GLN A 53 13.52 13.60 28.11
N LEU A 54 12.28 13.18 28.42
CA LEU A 54 11.12 14.06 28.41
C LEU A 54 11.26 15.15 29.49
N ARG A 55 11.64 14.76 30.70
CA ARG A 55 11.83 15.70 31.83
C ARG A 55 13.00 16.67 31.61
N SER A 56 14.07 16.22 30.96
CA SER A 56 15.24 17.05 30.65
C SER A 56 15.04 17.96 29.43
N GLY A 57 13.90 17.87 28.74
CA GLY A 57 13.63 18.64 27.52
C GLY A 57 14.56 18.29 26.36
N THR A 58 15.17 17.10 26.38
CA THR A 58 16.12 16.65 25.35
C THR A 58 15.41 16.04 24.14
N LEU A 59 14.11 15.74 24.27
CA LEU A 59 13.32 15.22 23.17
C LEU A 59 13.08 16.30 22.09
N PRO A 60 13.17 15.94 20.80
CA PRO A 60 12.81 16.83 19.71
C PRO A 60 11.34 17.25 19.80
N SER A 61 11.01 18.41 19.23
CA SER A 61 9.61 18.86 19.17
C SER A 61 8.75 17.87 18.39
N PRO A 62 7.46 17.70 18.74
CA PRO A 62 6.55 16.82 18.02
C PRO A 62 6.52 17.07 16.50
N GLU A 63 6.59 18.33 16.10
CA GLU A 63 6.64 18.74 14.69
C GLU A 63 7.92 18.26 14.00
N ALA A 64 9.08 18.37 14.66
CA ALA A 64 10.35 17.90 14.11
C ALA A 64 10.35 16.37 13.94
N VAL A 65 9.76 15.63 14.89
CA VAL A 65 9.59 14.18 14.77
C VAL A 65 8.68 13.83 13.60
N HIS A 66 7.50 14.45 13.52
CA HIS A 66 6.54 14.23 12.43
C HIS A 66 7.17 14.47 11.06
N ASN A 67 7.89 15.60 10.90
CA ASN A 67 8.55 15.94 9.64
C ASN A 67 9.62 14.93 9.25
N LYS A 68 10.36 14.36 10.22
CA LYS A 68 11.28 13.26 9.95
C LYS A 68 10.54 12.00 9.52
N VAL A 69 9.55 11.54 10.28
CA VAL A 69 8.80 10.29 10.00
C VAL A 69 8.14 10.34 8.61
N LYS A 70 7.60 11.49 8.22
CA LYS A 70 7.01 11.75 6.90
C LYS A 70 7.96 11.46 5.73
N THR A 71 9.27 11.58 5.91
CA THR A 71 10.26 11.32 4.84
C THR A 71 10.57 9.83 4.66
N PHE A 72 10.40 9.01 5.70
CA PHE A 72 10.74 7.59 5.65
C PHE A 72 9.59 6.74 5.11
N TYR A 73 8.35 7.01 5.56
CA TYR A 73 7.18 6.20 5.23
C TYR A 73 6.12 7.03 4.53
N THR A 74 6.11 6.97 3.19
CA THR A 74 5.00 7.48 2.40
C THR A 74 4.34 6.35 1.63
N TRP A 75 3.02 6.25 1.76
CA TRP A 75 2.22 5.32 0.96
C TRP A 75 2.42 5.52 -0.54
N ARG A 76 2.74 6.75 -0.98
CA ARG A 76 3.09 7.03 -2.38
C ARG A 76 4.35 6.29 -2.83
N ASN A 77 5.43 6.37 -2.07
CA ASN A 77 6.68 5.67 -2.40
C ASN A 77 6.51 4.13 -2.33
N VAL A 78 5.74 3.63 -1.37
CA VAL A 78 5.40 2.19 -1.31
C VAL A 78 4.60 1.78 -2.55
N ALA A 79 3.56 2.53 -2.90
CA ALA A 79 2.74 2.27 -4.08
C ALA A 79 3.56 2.29 -5.38
N GLU A 80 4.41 3.30 -5.58
CA GLU A 80 5.26 3.43 -6.78
C GLU A 80 6.23 2.24 -6.92
N ARG A 81 6.85 1.81 -5.81
CA ARG A 81 7.76 0.65 -5.83
C ARG A 81 7.01 -0.65 -6.09
N THR A 82 5.81 -0.78 -5.52
CA THR A 82 4.95 -1.94 -5.72
C THR A 82 4.44 -2.00 -7.17
N GLU A 83 4.02 -0.89 -7.76
CA GLU A 83 3.60 -0.78 -9.17
C GLU A 83 4.69 -1.33 -10.11
N LYS A 84 5.95 -0.92 -9.91
CA LYS A 84 7.08 -1.44 -10.69
C LYS A 84 7.27 -2.95 -10.60
N VAL A 85 6.86 -3.59 -9.49
CA VAL A 85 6.88 -5.06 -9.38
C VAL A 85 5.73 -5.66 -10.18
N TYR A 86 4.53 -5.08 -10.09
CA TYR A 86 3.38 -5.51 -10.86
C TYR A 86 3.63 -5.40 -12.37
N ASP A 87 4.15 -4.27 -12.86
CA ASP A 87 4.44 -4.07 -14.27
C ASP A 87 5.43 -5.13 -14.78
N ARG A 88 6.50 -5.39 -14.01
CA ARG A 88 7.50 -6.41 -14.36
C ARG A 88 6.92 -7.81 -14.43
N VAL A 89 6.02 -8.16 -13.51
CA VAL A 89 5.38 -9.49 -13.48
C VAL A 89 4.28 -9.60 -14.54
N ALA A 90 3.62 -8.50 -14.88
CA ALA A 90 2.59 -8.48 -15.92
C ALA A 90 3.16 -8.79 -17.31
N ASP A 91 4.41 -8.41 -17.56
CA ASP A 91 5.14 -8.74 -18.80
C ASP A 91 5.64 -10.20 -18.83
N GLU A 92 5.55 -10.94 -17.72
CA GLU A 92 5.95 -12.35 -17.71
C GLU A 92 4.95 -13.23 -18.48
N VAL A 93 5.48 -14.06 -19.37
CA VAL A 93 4.66 -14.97 -20.17
C VAL A 93 4.00 -16.01 -19.26
N VAL A 94 2.68 -15.91 -19.11
CA VAL A 94 1.88 -16.97 -18.49
C VAL A 94 1.91 -18.18 -19.42
N LEU A 95 2.71 -19.18 -19.04
CA LEU A 95 2.81 -20.42 -19.80
C LEU A 95 1.42 -21.07 -19.95
N PRO A 96 1.06 -21.54 -21.17
CA PRO A 96 -0.16 -22.28 -21.38
C PRO A 96 -0.14 -23.60 -20.57
N MET A 97 -1.31 -24.21 -20.36
CA MET A 97 -1.48 -25.35 -19.45
C MET A 97 -0.55 -26.52 -19.78
N ASP A 98 -0.37 -26.80 -21.07
CA ASP A 98 0.57 -27.78 -21.61
C ASP A 98 2.02 -27.47 -21.24
N GLY A 99 2.45 -26.21 -21.39
CA GLY A 99 3.78 -25.75 -20.98
C GLY A 99 4.01 -25.85 -19.47
N ARG A 100 2.97 -25.55 -18.67
CA ARG A 100 3.01 -25.69 -17.21
C ARG A 100 3.10 -27.15 -16.77
N LEU A 101 2.33 -28.04 -17.39
CA LEU A 101 2.33 -29.47 -17.07
C LEU A 101 3.68 -30.10 -17.46
N ASN A 102 4.20 -29.78 -18.64
CA ASN A 102 5.49 -30.29 -19.11
C ASN A 102 6.63 -29.87 -18.19
N ARG A 103 6.64 -28.60 -17.73
CA ARG A 103 7.63 -28.11 -16.75
C ARG A 103 7.52 -28.83 -15.40
N LEU A 104 6.30 -29.10 -14.94
CA LEU A 104 6.06 -29.77 -13.66
C LEU A 104 6.49 -31.24 -13.70
N MET A 105 6.24 -31.91 -14.82
CA MET A 105 6.64 -33.31 -15.05
C MET A 105 8.15 -33.45 -15.26
N SER A 106 8.81 -32.47 -15.89
CA SER A 106 10.25 -32.54 -16.19
C SER A 106 11.16 -32.16 -15.01
N HIS A 107 10.74 -31.20 -14.17
CA HIS A 107 11.58 -30.67 -13.09
C HIS A 107 11.37 -31.32 -11.72
N CYS A 108 10.24 -32.00 -11.48
CA CYS A 108 9.92 -32.57 -10.17
C CYS A 108 10.06 -34.10 -10.12
N GLY A 109 11.04 -34.69 -10.82
CA GLY A 109 11.29 -36.13 -10.78
C GLY A 109 10.13 -37.00 -11.28
N PRO A 110 10.37 -38.28 -11.60
CA PRO A 110 9.36 -39.11 -12.24
C PRO A 110 8.12 -39.31 -11.36
N VAL A 111 8.25 -39.69 -10.09
CA VAL A 111 7.09 -40.00 -9.24
C VAL A 111 6.33 -38.74 -8.81
N THR A 112 7.03 -37.75 -8.26
CA THR A 112 6.40 -36.54 -7.71
C THR A 112 5.81 -35.65 -8.81
N GLY A 113 6.44 -35.59 -10.00
CA GLY A 113 5.92 -34.87 -11.17
C GLY A 113 4.55 -35.38 -11.63
N TYR A 114 4.33 -36.70 -11.68
CA TYR A 114 3.02 -37.27 -12.04
C TYR A 114 1.94 -36.95 -11.00
N ILE A 115 2.27 -36.99 -9.70
CA ILE A 115 1.32 -36.63 -8.63
C ILE A 115 0.91 -35.16 -8.75
N PHE A 116 1.87 -34.25 -8.96
CA PHE A 116 1.54 -32.83 -9.14
C PHE A 116 0.78 -32.55 -10.44
N ALA A 117 1.08 -33.27 -11.53
CA ALA A 117 0.32 -33.17 -12.78
C ALA A 117 -1.14 -33.61 -12.58
N LEU A 118 -1.39 -34.71 -11.84
CA LEU A 118 -2.73 -35.14 -11.48
C LEU A 118 -3.47 -34.06 -10.69
N PHE A 119 -2.84 -33.45 -9.67
CA PHE A 119 -3.44 -32.35 -8.92
C PHE A 119 -3.74 -31.13 -9.81
N ALA A 120 -2.85 -30.79 -10.75
CA ALA A 120 -3.08 -29.67 -11.67
C ALA A 120 -4.28 -29.92 -12.59
N VAL A 121 -4.42 -31.14 -13.14
CA VAL A 121 -5.59 -31.52 -13.95
C VAL A 121 -6.87 -31.52 -13.13
N LEU A 122 -6.85 -32.07 -11.90
CA LEU A 122 -8.00 -32.04 -11.01
C LEU A 122 -8.42 -30.60 -10.66
N ASN A 123 -7.46 -29.71 -10.37
CA ASN A 123 -7.74 -28.28 -10.15
C ASN A 123 -8.33 -27.62 -11.40
N PHE A 124 -7.86 -27.98 -12.60
CA PHE A 124 -8.41 -27.46 -13.85
C PHE A 124 -9.85 -27.93 -14.09
N LEU A 125 -10.15 -29.21 -13.85
CA LEU A 125 -11.52 -29.74 -13.91
C LEU A 125 -12.42 -29.07 -12.87
N PHE A 126 -11.91 -28.83 -11.66
CA PHE A 126 -12.62 -28.08 -10.63
C PHE A 126 -12.88 -26.64 -11.05
N LEU A 127 -11.91 -25.96 -11.66
CA LEU A 127 -12.09 -24.61 -12.20
C LEU A 127 -13.14 -24.58 -13.33
N ALA A 128 -13.13 -25.57 -14.22
CA ALA A 128 -14.13 -25.71 -15.29
C ALA A 128 -15.54 -25.91 -14.70
N PHE A 129 -15.64 -26.74 -13.66
CA PHE A 129 -16.88 -26.92 -12.91
C PHE A 129 -17.35 -25.62 -12.23
N LEU A 130 -16.44 -24.86 -11.61
CA LEU A 130 -16.75 -23.55 -11.02
C LEU A 130 -17.23 -22.55 -12.07
N ARG A 131 -16.59 -22.49 -13.25
CA ARG A 131 -17.03 -21.64 -14.38
C ARG A 131 -18.38 -22.05 -14.95
N TRP A 132 -18.73 -23.33 -14.87
CA TRP A 132 -20.06 -23.80 -15.25
C TRP A 132 -21.14 -23.36 -14.23
N MET A 133 -20.85 -23.44 -12.93
CA MET A 133 -21.78 -22.99 -11.89
C MET A 133 -21.90 -21.47 -11.82
N THR A 134 -20.80 -20.74 -11.98
CA THR A 134 -20.73 -19.28 -11.94
C THR A 134 -20.07 -18.79 -13.22
N PRO A 135 -20.85 -18.54 -14.29
CA PRO A 135 -20.30 -18.11 -15.56
C PRO A 135 -19.60 -16.75 -15.43
N ASP A 136 -18.48 -16.62 -16.14
CA ASP A 136 -17.62 -15.42 -16.11
C ASP A 136 -18.36 -14.13 -16.48
N SER A 137 -19.50 -14.23 -17.17
CA SER A 137 -20.35 -13.09 -17.53
C SER A 137 -21.01 -12.38 -16.34
N ILE A 138 -21.06 -13.03 -15.17
CA ILE A 138 -21.61 -12.45 -13.92
C ILE A 138 -20.49 -11.80 -13.09
N ILE A 139 -19.23 -12.09 -13.41
CA ILE A 139 -18.07 -11.56 -12.69
C ILE A 139 -17.73 -10.19 -13.27
N ASP A 140 -17.85 -9.15 -12.46
CA ASP A 140 -17.42 -7.81 -12.84
C ASP A 140 -15.94 -7.85 -13.22
N VAL A 141 -15.66 -7.49 -14.47
CA VAL A 141 -14.29 -7.31 -14.94
C VAL A 141 -13.70 -6.15 -14.17
N ALA A 142 -12.60 -6.40 -13.45
CA ALA A 142 -11.89 -5.36 -12.74
C ALA A 142 -11.56 -4.23 -13.73
N VAL A 143 -11.99 -3.02 -13.39
CA VAL A 143 -11.67 -1.84 -14.18
C VAL A 143 -10.16 -1.76 -14.31
N ASP A 144 -9.67 -1.70 -15.55
CA ASP A 144 -8.26 -1.49 -15.81
C ASP A 144 -7.87 -0.08 -15.34
N ALA A 145 -7.27 -0.09 -14.16
CA ALA A 145 -6.82 1.04 -13.39
C ALA A 145 -5.29 1.23 -13.52
N THR A 146 -4.67 0.62 -14.53
CA THR A 146 -3.26 0.86 -14.86
C THR A 146 -2.97 2.36 -14.88
N GLY A 147 -1.84 2.73 -14.28
CA GLY A 147 -1.53 4.05 -13.73
C GLY A 147 -1.52 5.22 -14.72
N PRO A 148 -0.92 6.38 -14.36
CA PRO A 148 -1.05 7.64 -15.11
C PRO A 148 -0.59 7.59 -16.58
N HIS A 149 0.11 6.54 -17.00
CA HIS A 149 0.58 6.32 -18.37
C HIS A 149 -0.31 5.41 -19.22
N ALA A 150 -1.20 4.64 -18.61
CA ALA A 150 -2.17 3.86 -19.35
C ALA A 150 -3.46 4.67 -19.53
N THR A 151 -4.03 4.60 -20.74
CA THR A 151 -5.31 5.21 -21.15
C THR A 151 -6.51 4.54 -20.46
N GLY A 152 -6.41 4.22 -19.17
CA GLY A 152 -7.41 3.57 -18.33
C GLY A 152 -8.31 4.55 -17.57
N ALA A 153 -9.29 4.02 -16.84
CA ALA A 153 -10.45 4.74 -16.30
C ALA A 153 -10.13 6.00 -15.45
N TRP A 154 -8.93 6.10 -14.88
CA TRP A 154 -8.48 7.26 -14.10
C TRP A 154 -8.33 8.53 -14.93
N THR A 155 -7.93 8.45 -16.22
CA THR A 155 -7.85 9.64 -17.07
C THR A 155 -9.25 10.21 -17.34
N LYS A 156 -10.24 9.34 -17.53
CA LYS A 156 -11.65 9.75 -17.71
C LYS A 156 -12.25 10.33 -16.43
N GLN A 157 -12.04 9.71 -15.27
CA GLN A 157 -12.53 10.25 -13.99
C GLN A 157 -11.85 11.57 -13.62
N ASN A 158 -10.53 11.70 -13.76
CA ASN A 158 -9.83 12.96 -13.49
C ASN A 158 -10.32 14.08 -14.40
N PHE A 159 -10.56 13.80 -15.69
CA PHE A 159 -11.15 14.77 -16.61
C PHE A 159 -12.58 15.16 -16.21
N PHE A 160 -13.40 14.19 -15.80
CA PHE A 160 -14.78 14.43 -15.38
C PHE A 160 -14.86 15.29 -14.10
N TRP A 161 -14.03 15.01 -13.10
CA TRP A 161 -13.91 15.79 -11.88
C TRP A 161 -13.36 17.20 -12.14
N LYS A 162 -12.36 17.34 -13.02
CA LYS A 162 -11.82 18.65 -13.42
C LYS A 162 -12.88 19.48 -14.15
N LYS A 163 -13.68 18.87 -15.03
CA LYS A 163 -14.77 19.55 -15.76
C LYS A 163 -15.91 19.97 -14.84
N ARG A 164 -16.28 19.15 -13.85
CA ARG A 164 -17.28 19.52 -12.81
C ARG A 164 -16.81 20.72 -11.98
N ARG A 165 -15.57 20.67 -11.47
CA ARG A 165 -15.00 21.77 -10.66
C ARG A 165 -14.91 23.07 -11.45
N ALA A 166 -14.55 23.00 -12.74
CA ALA A 166 -14.55 24.17 -13.63
C ALA A 166 -15.96 24.77 -13.82
N LYS A 167 -16.99 23.92 -13.94
CA LYS A 167 -18.39 24.36 -14.03
C LYS A 167 -18.89 25.00 -12.73
N GLU A 168 -18.51 24.47 -11.58
CA GLU A 168 -18.86 25.02 -10.26
C GLU A 168 -18.20 26.39 -10.04
N LEU A 169 -16.93 26.55 -10.43
CA LEU A 169 -16.22 27.83 -10.37
C LEU A 169 -16.81 28.87 -11.33
N GLN A 170 -17.21 28.46 -12.55
CA GLN A 170 -17.87 29.34 -13.51
C GLN A 170 -19.26 29.78 -13.01
N GLY A 171 -20.07 28.86 -12.51
CA GLY A 171 -21.40 29.18 -11.96
C GLY A 171 -21.35 30.04 -10.69
N SER A 172 -20.30 29.91 -9.87
CA SER A 172 -20.07 30.77 -8.71
C SER A 172 -19.66 32.20 -9.12
N SER A 173 -18.86 32.33 -10.19
CA SER A 173 -18.47 33.63 -10.76
C SER A 173 -19.67 34.35 -11.38
N ASP A 174 -20.51 33.64 -12.13
CA ASP A 174 -21.69 34.22 -12.79
C ASP A 174 -22.75 34.64 -11.76
N ALA A 175 -22.95 33.85 -10.68
CA ALA A 175 -23.85 34.19 -9.57
C ALA A 175 -23.35 35.35 -8.67
N GLN A 176 -22.05 35.65 -8.69
CA GLN A 176 -21.49 36.86 -8.05
C GLN A 176 -21.61 38.10 -8.95
N MET A 177 -21.58 37.93 -10.27
CA MET A 177 -21.71 39.03 -11.23
C MET A 177 -23.18 39.49 -11.37
N GLU A 178 -24.15 38.58 -11.26
CA GLU A 178 -25.58 38.91 -11.29
C GLU A 178 -26.07 39.67 -10.04
N ARG A 179 -25.36 39.58 -8.92
CA ARG A 179 -25.64 40.37 -7.70
C ARG A 179 -24.98 41.75 -7.66
N LYS A 180 -24.21 42.12 -8.69
CA LYS A 180 -23.50 43.41 -8.77
C LYS A 180 -23.64 44.03 -10.18
N ALA A 181 -24.87 44.39 -10.55
CA ALA A 181 -25.13 45.39 -11.57
C ALA A 181 -26.27 46.32 -11.12
N PRO A 182 -26.29 47.61 -11.52
CA PRO A 182 -26.58 48.72 -10.61
C PRO A 182 -27.91 49.46 -10.85
N ILE A 183 -28.44 50.02 -9.76
CA ILE A 183 -29.10 51.34 -9.55
C ILE A 183 -30.05 51.88 -10.64
N SER A 184 -31.28 52.28 -10.25
CA SER A 184 -31.87 53.53 -10.78
C SER A 184 -32.96 54.12 -9.87
N HIS A 185 -32.68 55.35 -9.42
CA HIS A 185 -33.53 56.40 -8.83
C HIS A 185 -34.11 56.22 -7.42
#